data_AF-A0A661UGF3-F1
#
_entry.id   AF-A0A661UGF3-F1
#
_cell.length_a   1.000
_cell.length_b   1.000
_cell.length_c   1.000
_cell.angle_alpha   90.00
_cell.angle_beta   90.00
_cell.angle_gamma   90.00
#
_symmetry.space_group_name_H-M   'P 1'
#
loop_
_entity.id
_entity.type
_entity.pdbx_description
1 polymer ?
#
loop_
_entity_poly.entity_id
_entity_poly.type
_entity_poly.pdbx_seq_one_letter_code
_entity_poly.pdbx_strand_id
1 'polypeptide(L)'
;MARKLLLCLALIIIACGVASAQQVEQVTLQCPVYLTWPNVESYVMIRNTTTTDTNVMVSFSFDDQVVAAPAAVAVAAHATKIVAAEDLIDTSACTSGLMGVELSFVGEPGAIMGSVVMLLGNMSFQVPFRDASANASQSLHSSLCLGGDFIDYIFVKNTTDQPVNVSPTFYCNGAGTPGLSVTLNPHQTSMLSAGQGYSGDCIGGADLVTTATPGSIVAVNIAANPTTGMTLVEELLPGVGGLTPPPEYNLFVANGLAYTLSAVNTETGEVEVNFASTGDVPNYLAFHNDDLYCVNSLSNNVQVFSPDSGNVLGEIELDVGTNPWAMAFAPDDKAFVTGYLTDNVVIVDLANQEQIGTIDLGENARSPEGICLADGKLYVSSINYDMSTYSYGQGVVTIIDAQTREVLKTLQTSQVNPQVIEDTGQGELYVLCTGDWFSQFGVVDVIDTATDEITTSLPVGGSPGCMVIAPNNCAYIGDGTAGNLYKIDVTTNAVLHDSSDPIKFSGEGASAAGLVASNDGYLYISSFSDDTVYIMDYRTDAMIRMIFSVGDGPGAMALRN
;
A
#
# COMPACT_ATOMS: atom_id res chain seq x y z
N MET A 1 7.92 -26.40 9.73
CA MET A 1 8.88 -26.24 8.61
C MET A 1 8.15 -25.43 7.54
N ALA A 2 8.06 -24.12 7.70
CA ALA A 2 7.37 -23.25 6.76
C ALA A 2 8.28 -23.03 5.54
N ARG A 3 7.89 -23.58 4.39
CA ARG A 3 8.55 -23.27 3.11
C ARG A 3 8.07 -21.87 2.71
N LYS A 4 9.01 -20.94 2.52
CA LYS A 4 8.77 -19.63 1.89
C LYS A 4 8.08 -19.86 0.54
N LEU A 5 6.89 -19.32 0.37
CA LEU A 5 6.21 -19.22 -0.91
C LEU A 5 6.94 -18.12 -1.71
N LEU A 6 7.63 -18.47 -2.79
CA LEU A 6 8.18 -17.52 -3.73
C LEU A 6 7.21 -17.51 -4.92
N LEU A 7 6.44 -16.44 -5.08
CA LEU A 7 5.50 -16.30 -6.19
C LEU A 7 6.27 -15.68 -7.37
N CYS A 8 6.61 -16.47 -8.40
CA CYS A 8 7.05 -15.90 -9.68
C CYS A 8 5.81 -15.49 -10.47
N LEU A 9 5.59 -14.18 -10.64
CA LEU A 9 4.52 -13.65 -11.47
C LEU A 9 4.96 -13.59 -12.94
N ALA A 10 4.20 -14.22 -13.83
CA ALA A 10 4.19 -13.86 -15.25
C ALA A 10 2.81 -13.23 -15.54
N LEU A 11 2.80 -11.97 -15.94
CA LEU A 11 1.57 -11.24 -16.29
C LEU A 11 1.42 -11.21 -17.81
N ILE A 12 0.46 -11.94 -18.36
CA ILE A 12 0.10 -11.87 -19.78
C ILE A 12 -1.21 -11.10 -19.88
N ILE A 13 -1.17 -9.89 -20.45
CA ILE A 13 -2.37 -9.09 -20.73
C ILE A 13 -2.74 -9.25 -22.20
N ILE A 14 -3.89 -9.88 -22.46
CA ILE A 14 -4.39 -10.07 -23.83
C ILE A 14 -5.51 -9.06 -24.11
N ALA A 15 -5.29 -8.11 -25.02
CA ALA A 15 -6.33 -7.20 -25.48
C ALA A 15 -6.78 -7.59 -26.89
N CYS A 16 -7.96 -8.20 -27.03
CA CYS A 16 -8.54 -8.50 -28.34
C CYS A 16 -9.29 -7.27 -28.86
N GLY A 17 -8.67 -6.49 -29.74
CA GLY A 17 -9.33 -5.42 -30.48
C GLY A 17 -9.60 -5.89 -31.91
N VAL A 18 -10.84 -6.28 -32.23
CA VAL A 18 -11.21 -6.58 -33.63
C VAL A 18 -11.81 -5.33 -34.26
N ALA A 19 -11.12 -4.75 -35.22
CA ALA A 19 -11.69 -3.74 -36.11
C ALA A 19 -12.58 -4.45 -37.15
N SER A 20 -13.88 -4.18 -37.07
CA SER A 20 -14.93 -4.50 -38.05
C SER A 20 -15.43 -5.95 -38.10
N ALA A 21 -16.76 -6.04 -38.18
CA ALA A 21 -17.56 -7.25 -38.13
C ALA A 21 -17.33 -8.17 -39.34
N GLN A 22 -16.55 -9.24 -39.16
CA GLN A 22 -16.72 -10.50 -39.89
C GLN A 22 -16.45 -11.71 -38.98
N GLN A 23 -17.22 -12.76 -39.23
CA GLN A 23 -17.39 -13.99 -38.45
C GLN A 23 -16.09 -14.55 -37.85
N VAL A 24 -15.96 -14.50 -36.53
CA VAL A 24 -15.05 -15.35 -35.78
C VAL A 24 -15.90 -16.14 -34.79
N GLU A 25 -16.18 -17.41 -35.10
CA GLU A 25 -16.99 -18.30 -34.24
C GLU A 25 -16.18 -18.89 -33.07
N GLN A 26 -14.84 -18.83 -33.14
CA GLN A 26 -13.95 -19.34 -32.11
C GLN A 26 -12.60 -18.62 -32.17
N VAL A 27 -12.11 -18.11 -31.04
CA VAL A 27 -10.73 -17.63 -30.89
C VAL A 27 -9.98 -18.65 -30.06
N THR A 28 -8.99 -19.32 -30.66
CA THR A 28 -8.10 -20.25 -29.97
C THR A 28 -6.78 -19.54 -29.71
N LEU A 29 -6.38 -19.44 -28.43
CA LEU A 29 -5.10 -18.91 -28.00
C LEU A 29 -4.29 -20.06 -27.37
N GLN A 30 -3.16 -20.41 -27.99
CA GLN A 30 -2.22 -21.36 -27.43
C GLN A 30 -1.16 -20.60 -26.63
N CYS A 31 -1.05 -20.86 -25.33
CA CYS A 31 -0.01 -20.29 -24.48
C CYS A 31 0.81 -21.46 -23.88
N PRO A 32 1.90 -21.88 -24.53
CA PRO A 32 2.73 -22.96 -24.00
C PRO A 32 3.45 -22.45 -22.75
N VAL A 33 2.91 -22.74 -21.56
CA VAL A 33 3.59 -22.47 -20.29
C VAL A 33 4.09 -23.76 -19.67
N TYR A 34 5.41 -23.87 -19.59
CA TYR A 34 6.13 -25.07 -19.19
C TYR A 34 6.20 -25.23 -17.67
N LEU A 35 5.44 -26.19 -17.12
CA LEU A 35 5.44 -26.54 -15.70
C LEU A 35 6.29 -27.79 -15.42
N THR A 36 7.01 -27.82 -14.30
CA THR A 36 7.79 -28.99 -13.84
C THR A 36 7.03 -29.76 -12.76
N TRP A 37 6.56 -30.97 -13.07
CA TRP A 37 5.88 -31.90 -12.14
C TRP A 37 6.91 -32.70 -11.29
N PRO A 38 6.65 -33.14 -10.02
CA PRO A 38 5.36 -33.31 -9.32
C PRO A 38 5.05 -32.32 -8.19
N ASN A 39 5.77 -31.20 -8.06
CA ASN A 39 5.79 -30.40 -6.82
C ASN A 39 5.21 -28.97 -6.96
N VAL A 40 4.31 -28.72 -7.91
CA VAL A 40 3.80 -27.37 -8.19
C VAL A 40 2.27 -27.36 -8.20
N GLU A 41 1.66 -26.70 -7.21
CA GLU A 41 0.26 -26.26 -7.29
C GLU A 41 0.14 -25.20 -8.39
N SER A 42 -0.72 -25.46 -9.37
CA SER A 42 -0.86 -24.61 -10.56
C SER A 42 -2.26 -24.06 -10.62
N TYR A 43 -2.39 -22.74 -10.78
CA TYR A 43 -3.69 -22.06 -10.81
C TYR A 43 -3.88 -21.37 -12.15
N VAL A 44 -5.13 -21.23 -12.58
CA VAL A 44 -5.53 -20.41 -13.72
C VAL A 44 -6.45 -19.33 -13.18
N MET A 45 -6.00 -18.08 -13.27
CA MET A 45 -6.87 -16.92 -13.03
C MET A 45 -7.50 -16.49 -14.36
N ILE A 46 -8.79 -16.19 -14.33
CA ILE A 46 -9.57 -15.71 -15.48
C ILE A 46 -10.34 -14.49 -15.01
N ARG A 47 -10.07 -13.33 -15.59
CA ARG A 47 -10.85 -12.12 -15.36
C ARG A 47 -11.77 -11.89 -16.56
N ASN A 48 -13.07 -11.84 -16.30
CA ASN A 48 -14.05 -11.41 -17.28
C ASN A 48 -14.20 -9.89 -17.14
N THR A 49 -13.74 -9.11 -18.11
CA THR A 49 -13.91 -7.65 -18.11
C THR A 49 -15.13 -7.20 -18.92
N THR A 50 -15.91 -8.14 -19.46
CA THR A 50 -17.11 -7.86 -20.24
C THR A 50 -18.31 -7.59 -19.31
N THR A 51 -19.37 -7.03 -19.88
CA THR A 51 -20.64 -6.75 -19.20
C THR A 51 -21.58 -7.96 -19.17
N THR A 52 -21.15 -9.13 -19.66
CA THR A 52 -21.95 -10.36 -19.75
C THR A 52 -21.20 -11.56 -19.20
N ASP A 53 -21.91 -12.55 -18.67
CA ASP A 53 -21.29 -13.80 -18.23
C ASP A 53 -20.64 -14.53 -19.41
N THR A 54 -19.45 -15.09 -19.19
CA THR A 54 -18.66 -15.74 -20.24
C THR A 54 -18.20 -17.12 -19.80
N ASN A 55 -18.21 -18.08 -20.72
CA ASN A 55 -17.60 -19.39 -20.53
C ASN A 55 -16.26 -19.43 -21.25
N VAL A 56 -15.19 -19.76 -20.51
CA VAL A 56 -13.86 -19.96 -21.07
C VAL A 56 -13.58 -21.46 -21.11
N MET A 57 -13.22 -22.00 -22.28
CA MET A 57 -12.78 -23.39 -22.39
C MET A 57 -11.29 -23.45 -22.12
N VAL A 58 -10.91 -24.19 -21.08
CA VAL A 58 -9.52 -24.41 -20.70
C VAL A 58 -9.15 -25.85 -21.04
N SER A 59 -8.11 -26.05 -21.82
CA SER A 59 -7.55 -27.38 -22.12
C SER A 59 -6.07 -27.41 -21.77
N PHE A 60 -5.60 -28.58 -21.37
CA PHE A 60 -4.18 -28.82 -21.07
C PHE A 60 -3.63 -29.82 -22.07
N SER A 61 -2.42 -29.54 -22.56
CA SER A 61 -1.66 -30.42 -23.44
C SER A 61 -0.36 -30.85 -22.74
N PHE A 62 0.16 -32.03 -23.10
CA PHE A 62 1.46 -32.53 -22.69
C PHE A 62 2.19 -32.95 -23.95
N ASP A 63 3.41 -32.44 -24.17
CA ASP A 63 4.21 -32.76 -25.36
C ASP A 63 3.38 -32.74 -26.67
N ASP A 64 2.61 -31.67 -26.88
CA ASP A 64 1.71 -31.46 -28.04
C ASP A 64 0.59 -32.51 -28.22
N GLN A 65 0.24 -33.26 -27.17
CA GLN A 65 -0.95 -34.11 -27.10
C GLN A 65 -1.93 -33.54 -26.07
N VAL A 66 -3.17 -33.27 -26.48
CA VAL A 66 -4.25 -32.85 -25.56
C VAL A 66 -4.50 -33.98 -24.55
N VAL A 67 -4.23 -33.72 -23.27
CA VAL A 67 -4.22 -34.76 -22.22
C VAL A 67 -5.62 -34.97 -21.64
N ALA A 68 -6.49 -33.97 -21.75
CA ALA A 68 -7.82 -33.98 -21.18
C ALA A 68 -8.82 -33.18 -22.04
N ALA A 69 -10.10 -33.54 -21.93
CA ALA A 69 -11.17 -32.80 -22.57
C ALA A 69 -11.23 -31.36 -22.01
N PRO A 70 -11.49 -30.34 -22.85
CA PRO A 70 -11.58 -28.95 -22.41
C PRO A 70 -12.65 -28.78 -21.32
N ALA A 71 -12.31 -28.11 -20.22
CA ALA A 71 -13.21 -27.80 -19.14
C ALA A 71 -13.78 -26.37 -19.31
N ALA A 72 -15.10 -26.23 -19.17
CA ALA A 72 -15.76 -24.92 -19.24
C ALA A 72 -15.71 -24.22 -17.88
N VAL A 73 -15.12 -23.03 -17.84
CA VAL A 73 -15.08 -22.17 -16.66
C VAL A 73 -16.02 -20.99 -16.86
N ALA A 74 -17.16 -21.03 -16.17
CA ALA A 74 -18.10 -19.91 -16.13
C ALA A 74 -17.56 -18.77 -15.23
N VAL A 75 -17.48 -17.57 -15.79
CA VAL A 75 -17.02 -16.35 -15.11
C VAL A 75 -18.04 -15.24 -15.32
N ALA A 76 -18.61 -14.72 -14.24
CA ALA A 76 -19.61 -13.67 -14.29
C ALA A 76 -19.05 -12.36 -14.87
N ALA A 77 -19.91 -11.49 -15.39
CA ALA A 77 -19.53 -10.16 -15.86
C ALA A 77 -18.70 -9.40 -14.80
N HIS A 78 -17.61 -8.76 -15.22
CA HIS A 78 -16.66 -8.02 -14.36
C HIS A 78 -16.02 -8.83 -13.20
N ALA A 79 -16.17 -10.15 -13.18
CA ALA A 79 -15.66 -11.00 -12.10
C ALA A 79 -14.29 -11.61 -12.44
N THR A 80 -13.53 -11.92 -11.40
CA THR A 80 -12.32 -12.74 -11.49
C THR A 80 -12.62 -14.11 -10.89
N LYS A 81 -12.16 -15.16 -11.55
CA LYS A 81 -12.24 -16.54 -11.06
C LYS A 81 -10.87 -17.18 -11.09
N ILE A 82 -10.49 -17.81 -9.99
CA ILE A 82 -9.26 -18.62 -9.88
C ILE A 82 -9.71 -20.07 -9.83
N VAL A 83 -9.06 -20.92 -10.63
CA VAL A 83 -9.32 -22.35 -10.63
C VAL A 83 -7.99 -23.09 -10.55
N ALA A 84 -7.90 -24.05 -9.64
CA ALA A 84 -6.76 -24.95 -9.58
C ALA A 84 -6.74 -25.85 -10.83
N ALA A 85 -5.57 -26.11 -11.39
CA ALA A 85 -5.43 -26.94 -12.58
C ALA A 85 -5.88 -28.39 -12.30
N GLU A 86 -5.62 -28.90 -11.09
CA GLU A 86 -6.09 -30.22 -10.64
C GLU A 86 -7.62 -30.34 -10.55
N ASP A 87 -8.36 -29.23 -10.47
CA ASP A 87 -9.82 -29.24 -10.50
C ASP A 87 -10.38 -29.31 -11.93
N LEU A 88 -9.54 -29.06 -12.94
CA LEU A 88 -9.92 -29.00 -14.35
C LEU A 88 -9.53 -30.25 -15.13
N ILE A 89 -8.56 -31.04 -14.65
CA ILE A 89 -8.04 -32.24 -15.33
C ILE A 89 -7.73 -33.40 -14.37
N ASP A 90 -7.90 -34.64 -14.84
CA ASP A 90 -7.44 -35.84 -14.13
C ASP A 90 -5.93 -36.00 -14.33
N THR A 91 -5.14 -35.60 -13.32
CA THR A 91 -3.67 -35.60 -13.38
C THR A 91 -3.04 -36.98 -13.11
N SER A 92 -3.85 -38.03 -12.86
CA SER A 92 -3.36 -39.35 -12.47
C SER A 92 -2.51 -40.06 -13.55
N ALA A 93 -2.58 -39.61 -14.80
CA ALA A 93 -1.78 -40.11 -15.93
C ALA A 93 -0.42 -39.40 -16.12
N CYS A 94 -0.18 -38.27 -15.45
CA CYS A 94 1.02 -37.46 -15.65
C CYS A 94 2.18 -37.97 -14.77
N THR A 95 3.19 -38.60 -15.37
CA THR A 95 4.30 -39.24 -14.62
C THR A 95 5.63 -38.48 -14.68
N SER A 96 5.84 -37.63 -15.70
CA SER A 96 6.91 -36.62 -15.79
C SER A 96 6.84 -35.90 -17.16
N GLY A 97 7.05 -34.58 -17.23
CA GLY A 97 7.25 -33.84 -18.50
C GLY A 97 6.66 -32.43 -18.49
N LEU A 98 6.67 -31.80 -19.67
CA LEU A 98 6.29 -30.41 -19.91
C LEU A 98 4.78 -30.31 -20.17
N MET A 99 4.05 -29.63 -19.29
CA MET A 99 2.64 -29.28 -19.52
C MET A 99 2.55 -27.99 -20.34
N GLY A 100 1.56 -27.87 -21.21
CA GLY A 100 1.15 -26.64 -21.89
C GLY A 100 -0.33 -26.36 -21.63
N VAL A 101 -0.73 -25.08 -21.66
CA VAL A 101 -2.12 -24.65 -21.44
C VAL A 101 -2.67 -24.01 -22.70
N GLU A 102 -3.78 -24.55 -23.21
CA GLU A 102 -4.51 -23.98 -24.34
C GLU A 102 -5.82 -23.36 -23.86
N LEU A 103 -6.08 -22.14 -24.29
CA LEU A 103 -7.32 -21.42 -23.97
C LEU A 103 -8.12 -21.21 -25.23
N SER A 104 -9.37 -21.70 -25.24
CA SER A 104 -10.32 -21.46 -26.33
C SER A 104 -11.51 -20.67 -25.81
N PHE A 105 -11.84 -19.58 -26.49
CA PHE A 105 -13.00 -18.76 -26.15
C PHE A 105 -14.18 -19.20 -27.01
N VAL A 106 -15.30 -19.53 -26.35
CA VAL A 106 -16.55 -19.89 -27.02
C VAL A 106 -17.62 -18.91 -26.54
N GLY A 107 -17.99 -17.94 -27.39
CA GLY A 107 -18.97 -16.90 -27.07
C GLY A 107 -19.62 -16.32 -28.34
N GLU A 108 -20.77 -15.67 -28.18
CA GLU A 108 -21.46 -15.05 -29.32
C GLU A 108 -20.64 -13.91 -29.93
N PRO A 109 -20.73 -13.67 -31.27
CA PRO A 109 -19.95 -12.63 -31.95
C PRO A 109 -20.25 -11.24 -31.36
N GLY A 110 -19.25 -10.65 -30.70
CA GLY A 110 -19.35 -9.35 -30.02
C GLY A 110 -19.17 -9.39 -28.50
N ALA A 111 -19.17 -10.57 -27.87
CA ALA A 111 -18.99 -10.72 -26.43
C ALA A 111 -17.51 -10.84 -25.98
N ILE A 112 -16.58 -11.09 -26.90
CA ILE A 112 -15.16 -11.33 -26.55
C ILE A 112 -14.37 -10.03 -26.65
N MET A 113 -14.71 -9.06 -25.79
CA MET A 113 -13.82 -7.95 -25.44
C MET A 113 -13.40 -8.12 -23.98
N GLY A 114 -12.35 -8.90 -23.74
CA GLY A 114 -11.81 -8.94 -22.39
C GLY A 114 -10.36 -9.38 -22.25
N SER A 115 -9.77 -8.88 -21.18
CA SER A 115 -8.40 -9.17 -20.76
C SER A 115 -8.38 -10.39 -19.85
N VAL A 116 -7.86 -11.51 -20.36
CA VAL A 116 -7.51 -12.66 -19.52
C VAL A 116 -6.13 -12.42 -18.94
N VAL A 117 -6.01 -12.51 -17.62
CA VAL A 117 -4.75 -12.42 -16.87
C VAL A 117 -4.47 -13.79 -16.29
N MET A 118 -3.47 -14.49 -16.83
CA MET A 118 -3.03 -15.79 -16.31
C MET A 118 -1.97 -15.57 -15.22
N LEU A 119 -2.09 -16.27 -14.08
CA LEU A 119 -1.09 -16.31 -13.01
C LEU A 119 -0.76 -17.78 -12.74
N LEU A 120 0.44 -18.23 -13.10
CA LEU A 120 0.88 -19.62 -12.87
C LEU A 120 1.84 -19.68 -11.68
N GLY A 121 1.57 -20.58 -10.74
CA GLY A 121 2.43 -20.82 -9.57
C GLY A 121 3.75 -21.52 -9.95
N ASN A 122 4.79 -21.24 -9.15
CA ASN A 122 6.11 -21.89 -9.11
C ASN A 122 6.64 -22.45 -10.45
N MET A 123 7.12 -21.56 -11.32
CA MET A 123 7.85 -21.96 -12.53
C MET A 123 9.35 -22.16 -12.23
N SER A 124 9.95 -23.19 -12.83
CA SER A 124 11.41 -23.26 -12.99
C SER A 124 11.73 -23.32 -14.48
N PHE A 125 12.32 -22.25 -15.01
CA PHE A 125 12.78 -22.20 -16.40
C PHE A 125 14.13 -22.93 -16.53
N GLN A 126 14.20 -23.97 -17.34
CA GLN A 126 15.47 -24.44 -17.90
C GLN A 126 15.52 -24.07 -19.38
N VAL A 127 16.24 -22.98 -19.71
CA VAL A 127 16.78 -22.78 -21.05
C VAL A 127 18.18 -23.42 -21.05
N PRO A 128 18.52 -24.29 -22.02
CA PRO A 128 19.85 -24.88 -22.07
C PRO A 128 20.88 -23.76 -22.29
N PHE A 129 21.73 -23.52 -21.29
CA PHE A 129 22.89 -22.65 -21.42
C PHE A 129 23.76 -23.14 -22.59
N ARG A 130 23.95 -22.27 -23.58
CA ARG A 130 25.08 -22.38 -24.51
C ARG A 130 26.09 -21.32 -24.11
N ASP A 131 27.29 -21.79 -23.74
CA ASP A 131 28.45 -21.03 -23.26
C ASP A 131 28.54 -19.58 -23.76
N ALA A 132 28.48 -18.63 -22.83
CA ALA A 132 29.06 -17.31 -23.00
C ALA A 132 30.34 -17.23 -22.16
N SER A 133 31.48 -17.42 -22.82
CA SER A 133 32.80 -17.19 -22.26
C SER A 133 32.94 -15.75 -21.74
N ALA A 134 33.57 -15.62 -20.58
CA ALA A 134 33.86 -14.38 -19.85
C ALA A 134 34.19 -13.17 -20.74
N ASN A 135 33.29 -12.17 -20.78
CA ASN A 135 33.57 -10.72 -20.79
C ASN A 135 32.25 -9.90 -20.84
N ALA A 136 31.83 -9.36 -19.69
CA ALA A 136 31.01 -8.15 -19.46
C ALA A 136 29.94 -7.69 -20.49
N SER A 137 29.01 -8.57 -20.90
CA SER A 137 27.78 -8.17 -21.60
C SER A 137 26.57 -8.88 -20.97
N GLN A 138 25.54 -8.13 -20.58
CA GLN A 138 24.29 -8.69 -20.04
C GLN A 138 23.28 -8.87 -21.17
N SER A 139 22.64 -10.04 -21.23
CA SER A 139 21.60 -10.38 -22.20
C SER A 139 20.26 -10.57 -21.49
N LEU A 140 19.27 -9.73 -21.83
CA LEU A 140 17.87 -9.89 -21.43
C LEU A 140 17.15 -10.69 -22.51
N HIS A 141 16.44 -11.77 -22.17
CA HIS A 141 15.75 -12.64 -23.14
C HIS A 141 14.23 -12.57 -22.95
N SER A 142 13.46 -12.39 -24.04
CA SER A 142 11.99 -12.57 -24.09
C SER A 142 11.63 -13.63 -25.11
N SER A 143 10.55 -14.38 -24.87
CA SER A 143 10.06 -15.42 -25.78
C SER A 143 8.57 -15.23 -26.03
N LEU A 144 8.21 -14.82 -27.24
CA LEU A 144 6.83 -14.58 -27.65
C LEU A 144 6.45 -15.48 -28.84
N CYS A 145 5.66 -16.53 -28.59
CA CYS A 145 5.19 -17.43 -29.64
C CYS A 145 3.97 -16.81 -30.35
N LEU A 146 4.09 -16.49 -31.65
CA LEU A 146 3.02 -15.87 -32.43
C LEU A 146 2.81 -16.59 -33.77
N GLY A 147 1.56 -16.86 -34.14
CA GLY A 147 1.19 -17.39 -35.47
C GLY A 147 0.65 -16.28 -36.39
N GLY A 148 1.33 -15.99 -37.52
CA GLY A 148 0.91 -14.98 -38.51
C GLY A 148 1.97 -13.92 -38.85
N ASP A 149 1.59 -12.88 -39.62
CA ASP A 149 2.51 -11.79 -39.99
C ASP A 149 2.61 -10.73 -38.86
N PHE A 150 3.79 -10.55 -38.24
CA PHE A 150 4.01 -9.62 -37.11
C PHE A 150 5.26 -8.76 -37.26
N ILE A 151 5.29 -7.64 -36.54
CA ILE A 151 6.48 -6.82 -36.31
C ILE A 151 6.72 -6.72 -34.80
N ASP A 152 7.93 -7.09 -34.38
CA ASP A 152 8.38 -6.92 -32.99
C ASP A 152 8.93 -5.50 -32.77
N TYR A 153 8.45 -4.88 -31.70
CA TYR A 153 8.89 -3.61 -31.16
C TYR A 153 9.42 -3.82 -29.74
N ILE A 154 10.52 -3.18 -29.40
CA ILE A 154 11.01 -3.13 -28.03
C ILE A 154 11.00 -1.68 -27.59
N PHE A 155 10.23 -1.38 -26.57
CA PHE A 155 10.32 -0.10 -25.88
C PHE A 155 11.39 -0.22 -24.80
N VAL A 156 12.34 0.70 -24.80
CA VAL A 156 13.43 0.74 -23.83
C VAL A 156 13.48 2.11 -23.17
N LYS A 157 13.61 2.14 -21.84
CA LYS A 157 13.83 3.36 -21.06
C LYS A 157 15.14 3.26 -20.31
N ASN A 158 16.02 4.25 -20.48
CA ASN A 158 17.17 4.43 -19.60
C ASN A 158 16.68 4.96 -18.25
N THR A 159 17.00 4.28 -17.15
CA THR A 159 16.61 4.66 -15.78
C THR A 159 17.70 5.40 -15.02
N THR A 160 18.86 5.60 -15.67
CA THR A 160 20.04 6.16 -15.02
C THR A 160 20.31 7.61 -15.42
N ASP A 161 21.13 8.29 -14.62
CA ASP A 161 21.64 9.64 -14.89
C ASP A 161 22.79 9.68 -15.90
N GLN A 162 23.15 8.54 -16.51
CA GLN A 162 24.23 8.43 -17.48
C GLN A 162 23.71 7.84 -18.81
N PRO A 163 24.32 8.16 -19.97
CA PRO A 163 23.92 7.54 -21.23
C PRO A 163 24.18 6.02 -21.25
N VAL A 164 23.26 5.25 -21.82
CA VAL A 164 23.35 3.78 -21.92
C VAL A 164 23.26 3.33 -23.38
N ASN A 165 24.18 2.45 -23.80
CA ASN A 165 24.16 1.83 -25.12
C ASN A 165 23.37 0.53 -25.08
N VAL A 166 22.41 0.39 -26.00
CA VAL A 166 21.53 -0.77 -26.11
C VAL A 166 21.64 -1.36 -27.52
N SER A 167 21.86 -2.66 -27.62
CA SER A 167 21.95 -3.39 -28.89
C SER A 167 20.92 -4.53 -28.91
N PRO A 168 19.82 -4.40 -29.66
CA PRO A 168 18.82 -5.45 -29.76
C PRO A 168 19.22 -6.52 -30.78
N THR A 169 18.84 -7.77 -30.54
CA THR A 169 18.83 -8.86 -31.53
C THR A 169 17.45 -9.47 -31.53
N PHE A 170 16.80 -9.52 -32.69
CA PHE A 170 15.45 -10.07 -32.83
C PHE A 170 15.52 -11.48 -33.41
N TYR A 171 14.78 -12.42 -32.84
CA TYR A 171 14.78 -13.82 -33.23
C TYR A 171 13.42 -14.18 -33.83
N CYS A 172 13.42 -14.94 -34.92
CA CYS A 172 12.28 -15.79 -35.29
C CYS A 172 12.78 -17.23 -35.43
N ASN A 173 12.13 -18.18 -34.76
CA ASN A 173 12.42 -19.62 -34.87
C ASN A 173 13.91 -19.95 -34.63
N GLY A 174 14.55 -19.23 -33.70
CA GLY A 174 15.97 -19.40 -33.36
C GLY A 174 16.96 -18.71 -34.31
N ALA A 175 16.51 -18.07 -35.39
CA ALA A 175 17.36 -17.26 -36.27
C ALA A 175 17.41 -15.80 -35.80
N GLY A 176 18.54 -15.38 -35.26
CA GLY A 176 18.76 -14.02 -34.76
C GLY A 176 19.17 -13.03 -35.86
N THR A 177 18.51 -11.88 -35.89
CA THR A 177 18.82 -10.73 -36.75
C THR A 177 19.22 -9.55 -35.86
N PRO A 178 20.46 -9.03 -35.96
CA PRO A 178 20.88 -7.87 -35.20
C PRO A 178 20.05 -6.64 -35.57
N GLY A 179 19.47 -5.96 -34.59
CA GLY A 179 18.86 -4.65 -34.76
C GLY A 179 19.88 -3.52 -34.62
N LEU A 180 19.43 -2.28 -34.84
CA LEU A 180 20.30 -1.11 -34.75
C LEU A 180 20.62 -0.80 -33.29
N SER A 181 21.92 -0.74 -32.94
CA SER A 181 22.36 -0.25 -31.63
C SER A 181 22.07 1.24 -31.46
N VAL A 182 21.56 1.62 -30.30
CA VAL A 182 21.20 3.01 -29.96
C VAL A 182 21.81 3.42 -28.62
N THR A 183 22.30 4.66 -28.54
CA THR A 183 22.65 5.31 -27.27
C THR A 183 21.44 6.07 -26.73
N LEU A 184 20.94 5.69 -25.56
CA LEU A 184 19.89 6.39 -24.84
C LEU A 184 20.53 7.40 -23.89
N ASN A 185 20.17 8.68 -24.00
CA ASN A 185 20.54 9.67 -23.00
C ASN A 185 19.88 9.36 -21.64
N PRO A 186 20.31 10.00 -20.54
CA PRO A 186 19.68 9.83 -19.23
C PRO A 186 18.15 9.99 -19.31
N HIS A 187 17.42 9.07 -18.66
CA HIS A 187 15.94 9.07 -18.60
C HIS A 187 15.21 8.96 -19.95
N GLN A 188 15.93 8.72 -21.05
CA GLN A 188 15.36 8.68 -22.39
C GLN A 188 14.65 7.35 -22.67
N THR A 189 13.43 7.43 -23.19
CA THR A 189 12.69 6.30 -23.78
C THR A 189 12.88 6.28 -25.29
N SER A 190 13.03 5.08 -25.86
CA SER A 190 13.08 4.87 -27.30
C SER A 190 12.34 3.58 -27.69
N MET A 191 11.87 3.52 -28.92
CA MET A 191 11.28 2.33 -29.51
C MET A 191 12.26 1.78 -30.56
N LEU A 192 12.63 0.52 -30.42
CA LEU A 192 13.48 -0.24 -31.33
C LEU A 192 12.60 -1.22 -32.09
N SER A 193 12.86 -1.46 -33.37
CA SER A 193 12.06 -2.41 -34.17
C SER A 193 12.96 -3.31 -35.01
N ALA A 194 12.44 -4.50 -35.33
CA ALA A 194 13.12 -5.46 -36.21
C ALA A 194 13.27 -4.95 -37.65
N GLY A 195 12.51 -3.90 -38.05
CA GLY A 195 12.60 -3.22 -39.34
C GLY A 195 12.09 -4.04 -40.56
N GLN A 196 11.91 -5.35 -40.42
CA GLN A 196 11.27 -6.23 -41.40
C GLN A 196 10.22 -7.08 -40.67
N GLY A 197 9.02 -7.22 -41.25
CA GLY A 197 7.99 -8.10 -40.69
C GLY A 197 8.36 -9.57 -40.83
N TYR A 198 7.99 -10.36 -39.83
CA TYR A 198 8.09 -11.82 -39.87
C TYR A 198 6.84 -12.40 -40.52
N SER A 199 6.99 -13.44 -41.33
CA SER A 199 5.87 -14.13 -41.98
C SER A 199 5.83 -15.62 -41.62
N GLY A 200 4.68 -16.13 -41.19
CA GLY A 200 4.44 -17.54 -40.82
C GLY A 200 4.35 -17.78 -39.31
N ASP A 201 4.33 -19.06 -38.89
CA ASP A 201 4.43 -19.42 -37.47
C ASP A 201 5.86 -19.18 -36.98
N CYS A 202 6.05 -18.09 -36.23
CA CYS A 202 7.34 -17.66 -35.71
C CYS A 202 7.30 -17.66 -34.18
N ILE A 203 8.25 -18.35 -33.56
CA ILE A 203 8.64 -18.07 -32.17
C ILE A 203 9.50 -16.82 -32.22
N GLY A 204 8.86 -15.68 -31.96
CA GLY A 204 9.49 -14.37 -31.84
C GLY A 204 10.21 -14.24 -30.51
N GLY A 205 11.26 -13.45 -30.47
CA GLY A 205 11.97 -13.16 -29.23
C GLY A 205 12.96 -12.03 -29.45
N ALA A 206 13.30 -11.32 -28.38
CA ALA A 206 14.30 -10.29 -28.47
C ALA A 206 15.31 -10.38 -27.34
N ASP A 207 16.58 -10.25 -27.72
CA ASP A 207 17.67 -10.08 -26.79
C ASP A 207 18.14 -8.64 -26.77
N LEU A 208 18.31 -8.08 -25.59
CA LEU A 208 18.96 -6.78 -25.42
C LEU A 208 20.32 -6.99 -24.78
N VAL A 209 21.34 -6.52 -25.47
CA VAL A 209 22.70 -6.45 -24.92
C VAL A 209 23.01 -5.01 -24.53
N THR A 210 23.38 -4.82 -23.26
CA THR A 210 23.81 -3.53 -22.72
C THR A 210 25.19 -3.65 -22.05
N THR A 211 25.95 -2.55 -22.10
CA THR A 211 27.22 -2.40 -21.38
C THR A 211 27.05 -1.72 -20.02
N ALA A 212 25.81 -1.39 -19.62
CA ALA A 212 25.51 -0.71 -18.37
C ALA A 212 25.34 -1.67 -17.18
N THR A 213 25.32 -1.13 -15.97
CA THR A 213 25.05 -1.86 -14.74
C THR A 213 23.67 -2.52 -14.75
N PRO A 214 23.46 -3.67 -14.06
CA PRO A 214 22.12 -4.25 -13.92
C PRO A 214 21.10 -3.22 -13.44
N GLY A 215 19.86 -3.24 -13.97
CA GLY A 215 18.79 -2.30 -13.62
C GLY A 215 18.79 -0.95 -14.37
N SER A 216 19.78 -0.70 -15.23
CA SER A 216 19.91 0.59 -15.95
C SER A 216 18.92 0.81 -17.09
N ILE A 217 18.23 -0.26 -17.53
CA ILE A 217 17.26 -0.23 -18.62
C ILE A 217 16.02 -1.02 -18.21
N VAL A 218 14.85 -0.42 -18.40
CA VAL A 218 13.56 -1.14 -18.41
C VAL A 218 13.17 -1.38 -19.86
N ALA A 219 12.75 -2.60 -20.19
CA ALA A 219 12.37 -2.97 -21.55
C ALA A 219 11.01 -3.66 -21.58
N VAL A 220 10.24 -3.39 -22.64
CA VAL A 220 8.95 -4.03 -22.90
C VAL A 220 8.96 -4.50 -24.34
N ASN A 221 8.76 -5.79 -24.57
CA ASN A 221 8.61 -6.34 -25.91
C ASN A 221 7.13 -6.31 -26.30
N ILE A 222 6.84 -5.74 -27.47
CA ILE A 222 5.51 -5.58 -28.02
C ILE A 222 5.51 -6.14 -29.42
N ALA A 223 4.71 -7.18 -29.66
CA ALA A 223 4.43 -7.63 -31.01
C ALA A 223 3.10 -7.07 -31.50
N ALA A 224 3.11 -6.49 -32.70
CA ALA A 224 1.90 -5.98 -33.33
C ALA A 224 1.65 -6.68 -34.67
N ASN A 225 0.40 -7.12 -34.87
CA ASN A 225 -0.05 -7.58 -36.17
C ASN A 225 -0.63 -6.38 -36.96
N PRO A 226 0.03 -5.93 -38.03
CA PRO A 226 -0.43 -4.75 -38.78
C PRO A 226 -1.75 -4.98 -39.52
N THR A 227 -2.20 -6.23 -39.68
CA THR A 227 -3.41 -6.60 -40.42
C THR A 227 -4.64 -6.69 -39.51
N THR A 228 -4.48 -7.14 -38.26
CA THR A 228 -5.59 -7.36 -37.32
C THR A 228 -5.66 -6.34 -36.19
N GLY A 229 -4.63 -5.50 -35.99
CA GLY A 229 -4.58 -4.52 -34.90
C GLY A 229 -4.32 -5.11 -33.51
N MET A 230 -4.00 -6.41 -33.44
CA MET A 230 -3.63 -7.09 -32.20
C MET A 230 -2.29 -6.57 -31.68
N THR A 231 -2.24 -6.24 -30.38
CA THR A 231 -1.02 -5.82 -29.66
C THR A 231 -0.85 -6.73 -28.45
N LEU A 232 0.31 -7.39 -28.34
CA LEU A 232 0.66 -8.25 -27.22
C LEU A 232 1.86 -7.65 -26.47
N VAL A 233 1.81 -7.61 -25.14
CA VAL A 233 2.83 -6.93 -24.31
C VAL A 233 3.43 -7.92 -23.32
N GLU A 234 4.76 -8.10 -23.37
CA GLU A 234 5.54 -8.84 -22.39
C GLU A 234 6.54 -7.89 -21.72
N GLU A 235 6.50 -7.80 -20.39
CA GLU A 235 7.44 -7.01 -19.62
C GLU A 235 8.74 -7.82 -19.40
N LEU A 236 9.87 -7.30 -19.89
CA LEU A 236 11.18 -7.88 -19.67
C LEU A 236 11.67 -7.45 -18.28
N LEU A 237 11.43 -8.29 -17.27
CA LEU A 237 12.04 -8.10 -15.97
C LEU A 237 13.56 -8.35 -16.05
N PRO A 238 14.41 -7.54 -15.40
CA PRO A 238 15.84 -7.74 -15.41
C PRO A 238 16.21 -9.12 -14.88
N GLY A 239 17.08 -9.81 -15.63
CA GLY A 239 17.55 -11.16 -15.30
C GLY A 239 18.03 -11.26 -13.85
N VAL A 240 17.58 -12.32 -13.17
CA VAL A 240 17.79 -12.63 -11.76
C VAL A 240 19.26 -12.42 -11.34
N GLY A 241 19.51 -11.32 -10.62
CA GLY A 241 20.85 -10.97 -10.16
C GLY A 241 21.00 -9.54 -9.62
N GLY A 242 20.23 -9.18 -8.58
CA GLY A 242 20.56 -8.07 -7.68
C GLY A 242 19.77 -6.77 -7.85
N LEU A 243 19.03 -6.45 -6.78
CA LEU A 243 18.46 -5.14 -6.40
C LEU A 243 17.38 -4.59 -7.33
N THR A 244 16.13 -5.00 -7.07
CA THR A 244 14.99 -4.08 -7.25
C THR A 244 15.32 -2.77 -6.51
N PRO A 245 15.03 -1.59 -7.08
CA PRO A 245 14.97 -0.37 -6.26
C PRO A 245 14.08 -0.70 -5.06
N PRO A 246 14.49 -0.35 -3.82
CA PRO A 246 13.62 -0.56 -2.69
C PRO A 246 12.28 0.12 -3.01
N PRO A 247 11.14 -0.57 -2.79
CA PRO A 247 9.84 0.06 -2.94
C PRO A 247 9.80 1.37 -2.16
N GLU A 248 9.37 2.44 -2.81
CA GLU A 248 9.19 3.74 -2.16
C GLU A 248 7.91 3.69 -1.33
N TYR A 249 8.03 3.30 -0.07
CA TYR A 249 6.91 3.33 0.86
C TYR A 249 6.62 4.75 1.31
N ASN A 250 5.34 5.06 1.48
CA ASN A 250 4.90 6.39 1.92
C ASN A 250 3.85 6.35 3.04
N LEU A 251 3.20 5.22 3.31
CA LEU A 251 2.33 5.05 4.47
C LEU A 251 2.93 3.99 5.41
N PHE A 252 3.04 4.35 6.69
CA PHE A 252 3.55 3.47 7.74
C PHE A 252 2.49 3.24 8.80
N VAL A 253 2.35 2.00 9.24
CA VAL A 253 1.28 1.56 10.15
C VAL A 253 1.90 0.86 11.34
N ALA A 254 1.60 1.32 12.55
CA ALA A 254 1.98 0.64 13.78
C ALA A 254 1.01 -0.51 14.06
N ASN A 255 1.53 -1.73 14.17
CA ASN A 255 0.76 -2.92 14.47
C ASN A 255 0.92 -3.23 15.96
N GLY A 256 -0.05 -2.76 16.76
CA GLY A 256 0.03 -2.75 18.22
C GLY A 256 0.11 -4.14 18.84
N LEU A 257 -0.53 -5.15 18.24
CA LEU A 257 -0.51 -6.52 18.74
C LEU A 257 0.67 -7.33 18.21
N ALA A 258 1.18 -6.98 17.02
CA ALA A 258 2.35 -7.61 16.42
C ALA A 258 3.69 -7.04 16.92
N TYR A 259 3.69 -5.82 17.49
CA TYR A 259 4.90 -5.06 17.84
C TYR A 259 5.80 -4.81 16.63
N THR A 260 5.19 -4.44 15.50
CA THR A 260 5.89 -4.18 14.24
C THR A 260 5.32 -2.98 13.50
N LEU A 261 6.07 -2.47 12.52
CA LEU A 261 5.58 -1.57 11.49
C LEU A 261 5.22 -2.34 10.22
N SER A 262 4.16 -1.92 9.53
CA SER A 262 3.95 -2.21 8.11
C SER A 262 4.25 -0.98 7.28
N ALA A 263 4.86 -1.17 6.12
CA ALA A 263 5.15 -0.11 5.16
C ALA A 263 4.38 -0.35 3.87
N VAL A 264 3.77 0.70 3.35
CA VAL A 264 2.83 0.65 2.23
C VAL A 264 3.23 1.67 1.18
N ASN A 265 3.28 1.22 -0.08
CA ASN A 265 3.31 2.10 -1.23
C ASN A 265 1.87 2.31 -1.67
N THR A 266 1.34 3.49 -1.42
CA THR A 266 -0.08 3.80 -1.65
C THR A 266 -0.43 3.93 -3.13
N GLU A 267 0.55 4.11 -4.03
CA GLU A 267 0.33 4.18 -5.47
C GLU A 267 0.20 2.80 -6.12
N THR A 268 1.07 1.86 -5.72
CA THR A 268 1.10 0.50 -6.27
C THR A 268 0.24 -0.48 -5.46
N GLY A 269 -0.03 -0.15 -4.20
CA GLY A 269 -0.66 -1.02 -3.22
C GLY A 269 0.27 -2.13 -2.69
N GLU A 270 1.57 -2.02 -2.92
CA GLU A 270 2.56 -2.91 -2.32
C GLU A 270 2.62 -2.70 -0.80
N VAL A 271 2.61 -3.81 -0.05
CA VAL A 271 2.66 -3.79 1.41
C VAL A 271 3.76 -4.73 1.88
N GLU A 272 4.67 -4.20 2.69
CA GLU A 272 5.62 -4.99 3.47
C GLU A 272 5.15 -5.06 4.92
N VAL A 273 4.59 -6.21 5.25
CA VAL A 273 4.19 -6.54 6.62
C VAL A 273 5.44 -6.88 7.43
N ASN A 274 5.53 -6.36 8.65
CA ASN A 274 6.69 -6.46 9.53
C ASN A 274 7.96 -5.82 8.96
N PHE A 275 7.79 -4.67 8.30
CA PHE A 275 8.86 -3.82 7.78
C PHE A 275 9.94 -3.50 8.83
N ALA A 276 9.53 -3.24 10.08
CA ALA A 276 10.42 -3.03 11.20
C ALA A 276 9.80 -3.59 12.50
N SER A 277 10.62 -3.89 13.50
CA SER A 277 10.15 -4.22 14.85
C SER A 277 10.07 -2.96 15.69
N THR A 278 8.97 -2.78 16.42
CA THR A 278 8.81 -1.70 17.39
C THR A 278 9.13 -2.18 18.81
N GLY A 279 9.06 -1.27 19.78
CA GLY A 279 8.87 -1.60 21.18
C GLY A 279 7.45 -2.08 21.45
N ASP A 280 7.19 -2.32 22.73
CA ASP A 280 5.91 -2.82 23.23
C ASP A 280 4.84 -1.73 23.19
N VAL A 281 3.70 -2.06 22.56
CA VAL A 281 2.50 -1.23 22.44
C VAL A 281 2.82 0.16 21.83
N PRO A 282 3.12 0.20 20.51
CA PRO A 282 3.33 1.45 19.78
C PRO A 282 2.02 2.25 19.70
N ASN A 283 2.01 3.45 20.28
CA ASN A 283 0.81 4.29 20.40
C ASN A 283 0.75 5.40 19.36
N TYR A 284 1.89 5.88 18.86
CA TYR A 284 1.94 7.05 17.99
C TYR A 284 3.06 6.94 16.96
N LEU A 285 2.77 7.41 15.74
CA LEU A 285 3.72 7.52 14.64
C LEU A 285 3.69 8.94 14.06
N ALA A 286 4.85 9.52 13.81
CA ALA A 286 4.94 10.78 13.06
C ALA A 286 6.31 10.96 12.40
N PHE A 287 6.32 11.76 11.33
CA PHE A 287 7.54 12.16 10.65
C PHE A 287 8.11 13.46 11.21
N HIS A 288 9.44 13.51 11.30
CA HIS A 288 10.18 14.75 11.52
C HIS A 288 11.52 14.66 10.79
N ASN A 289 11.80 15.65 9.91
CA ASN A 289 13.00 15.68 9.06
C ASN A 289 13.24 14.36 8.29
N ASP A 290 12.19 13.81 7.68
CA ASP A 290 12.17 12.53 6.95
C ASP A 290 12.40 11.25 7.79
N ASP A 291 12.69 11.38 9.08
CA ASP A 291 12.78 10.23 10.00
C ASP A 291 11.40 9.90 10.59
N LEU A 292 11.12 8.61 10.74
CA LEU A 292 9.88 8.13 11.33
C LEU A 292 10.07 7.86 12.82
N TYR A 293 9.31 8.56 13.66
CA TYR A 293 9.33 8.38 15.11
C TYR A 293 8.15 7.52 15.56
N CYS A 294 8.41 6.56 16.44
CA CYS A 294 7.44 5.67 17.04
C CYS A 294 7.50 5.77 18.56
N VAL A 295 6.38 6.15 19.18
CA VAL A 295 6.26 6.22 20.64
C VAL A 295 5.76 4.87 21.16
N ASN A 296 6.59 4.19 21.96
CA ASN A 296 6.27 2.87 22.52
C ASN A 296 5.95 2.99 24.01
N SER A 297 4.72 2.63 24.37
CA SER A 297 4.18 2.92 25.69
C SER A 297 4.75 2.00 26.77
N LEU A 298 4.70 0.68 26.60
CA LEU A 298 5.19 -0.24 27.63
C LEU A 298 6.71 -0.37 27.66
N SER A 299 7.39 -0.13 26.53
CA SER A 299 8.85 -0.02 26.50
C SER A 299 9.39 1.29 27.06
N ASN A 300 8.55 2.32 27.24
CA ASN A 300 8.95 3.64 27.70
C ASN A 300 10.06 4.27 26.84
N ASN A 301 9.94 4.20 25.52
CA ASN A 301 10.91 4.81 24.63
C ASN A 301 10.28 5.38 23.35
N VAL A 302 11.04 6.22 22.67
CA VAL A 302 10.76 6.66 21.30
C VAL A 302 11.81 6.07 20.38
N GLN A 303 11.38 5.21 19.44
CA GLN A 303 12.26 4.68 18.42
C GLN A 303 12.22 5.54 17.16
N VAL A 304 13.37 5.70 16.53
CA VAL A 304 13.54 6.46 15.29
C VAL A 304 13.92 5.50 14.18
N PHE A 305 13.20 5.51 13.06
CA PHE A 305 13.38 4.60 11.95
C PHE A 305 13.68 5.34 10.65
N SER A 306 14.54 4.73 9.83
CA SER A 306 14.66 5.09 8.42
C SER A 306 13.43 4.55 7.68
N PRO A 307 12.58 5.41 7.08
CA PRO A 307 11.39 4.95 6.36
C PRO A 307 11.73 4.16 5.09
N ASP A 308 12.92 4.33 4.52
CA ASP A 308 13.32 3.64 3.29
C ASP A 308 13.84 2.21 3.54
N SER A 309 14.23 1.89 4.77
CA SER A 309 14.90 0.62 5.08
C SER A 309 14.40 -0.11 6.32
N GLY A 310 13.60 0.55 7.18
CA GLY A 310 13.11 -0.01 8.44
C GLY A 310 14.19 -0.10 9.52
N ASN A 311 15.41 0.37 9.24
CA ASN A 311 16.49 0.36 10.21
C ASN A 311 16.22 1.35 11.33
N VAL A 312 16.48 0.93 12.56
CA VAL A 312 16.49 1.81 13.73
C VAL A 312 17.69 2.75 13.62
N LEU A 313 17.41 4.04 13.57
CA LEU A 313 18.39 5.13 13.57
C LEU A 313 18.74 5.60 14.98
N GLY A 314 17.84 5.37 15.93
CA GLY A 314 17.97 5.83 17.30
C GLY A 314 16.89 5.31 18.22
N GLU A 315 17.18 5.30 19.52
CA GLU A 315 16.22 4.99 20.58
C GLU A 315 16.40 6.00 21.70
N ILE A 316 15.33 6.74 22.01
CA ILE A 316 15.28 7.71 23.09
C ILE A 316 14.59 7.05 24.27
N GLU A 317 15.37 6.58 25.23
CA GLU A 317 14.85 6.00 26.46
C GLU A 317 14.22 7.08 27.34
N LEU A 318 13.01 6.81 27.82
CA LEU A 318 12.32 7.66 28.78
C LEU A 318 12.37 7.05 30.18
N ASP A 319 12.06 7.85 31.19
CA ASP A 319 12.01 7.36 32.57
C ASP A 319 11.04 6.18 32.71
N VAL A 320 11.45 5.16 33.47
CA VAL A 320 10.67 3.93 33.68
C VAL A 320 9.30 4.26 34.28
N GLY A 321 8.24 3.72 33.66
CA GLY A 321 6.86 3.91 34.10
C GLY A 321 6.19 5.17 33.56
N THR A 322 6.81 5.87 32.60
CA THR A 322 6.21 7.00 31.87
C THR A 322 4.93 6.58 31.13
N ASN A 323 4.95 5.41 30.47
CA ASN A 323 3.90 4.95 29.57
C ASN A 323 3.54 6.00 28.49
N PRO A 324 4.51 6.39 27.63
CA PRO A 324 4.31 7.52 26.73
C PRO A 324 3.20 7.27 25.70
N TRP A 325 2.49 8.33 25.30
CA TRP A 325 1.32 8.20 24.42
C TRP A 325 1.47 8.90 23.08
N ALA A 326 1.52 10.23 23.07
CA ALA A 326 1.61 11.05 21.86
C ALA A 326 2.80 12.01 21.94
N MET A 327 3.19 12.56 20.80
CA MET A 327 4.36 13.44 20.69
C MET A 327 4.09 14.66 19.81
N ALA A 328 4.59 15.82 20.21
CA ALA A 328 4.59 17.06 19.43
C ALA A 328 6.03 17.55 19.22
N PHE A 329 6.40 17.83 17.96
CA PHE A 329 7.71 18.35 17.60
C PHE A 329 7.80 19.86 17.82
N ALA A 330 8.94 20.32 18.35
CA ALA A 330 9.29 21.72 18.48
C ALA A 330 10.32 22.13 17.41
N PRO A 331 10.40 23.43 17.03
CA PRO A 331 11.34 23.88 15.99
C PRO A 331 12.84 23.80 16.35
N ASP A 332 13.20 23.50 17.59
CA ASP A 332 14.56 23.56 18.14
C ASP A 332 15.17 22.18 18.43
N ASP A 333 14.91 21.22 17.54
CA ASP A 333 15.28 19.80 17.63
C ASP A 333 14.85 19.16 18.95
N LYS A 334 13.74 19.61 19.52
CA LYS A 334 13.09 19.01 20.68
C LYS A 334 11.75 18.43 20.29
N ALA A 335 11.29 17.49 21.10
CA ALA A 335 9.89 17.12 21.10
C ALA A 335 9.37 17.01 22.53
N PHE A 336 8.05 17.02 22.64
CA PHE A 336 7.31 16.87 23.87
C PHE A 336 6.49 15.60 23.77
N VAL A 337 6.59 14.72 24.76
CA VAL A 337 5.91 13.42 24.79
C VAL A 337 5.01 13.37 26.01
N THR A 338 3.74 12.98 25.86
CA THR A 338 2.83 12.83 27.00
C THR A 338 3.20 11.60 27.83
N GLY A 339 3.44 11.78 29.13
CA GLY A 339 3.73 10.71 30.08
C GLY A 339 2.46 10.29 30.83
N TYR A 340 1.74 9.32 30.29
CA TYR A 340 0.40 8.93 30.76
C TYR A 340 0.38 8.48 32.23
N LEU A 341 1.36 7.70 32.68
CA LEU A 341 1.39 7.18 34.05
C LEU A 341 2.18 8.08 35.02
N THR A 342 2.90 9.08 34.49
CA THR A 342 3.71 10.03 35.28
C THR A 342 3.09 11.40 35.41
N ASP A 343 1.89 11.61 34.85
CA ASP A 343 1.10 12.86 34.93
C ASP A 343 1.90 14.10 34.49
N ASN A 344 2.76 13.94 33.47
CA ASN A 344 3.67 14.99 33.02
C ASN A 344 3.84 14.99 31.49
N VAL A 345 4.53 16.01 30.99
CA VAL A 345 5.09 16.00 29.64
C VAL A 345 6.59 15.80 29.72
N VAL A 346 7.10 14.81 29.01
CA VAL A 346 8.54 14.54 28.87
C VAL A 346 9.11 15.37 27.73
N ILE A 347 10.29 15.96 27.96
CA ILE A 347 11.01 16.76 26.97
C ILE A 347 12.17 15.91 26.44
N VAL A 348 12.20 15.71 25.13
CA VAL A 348 13.26 14.95 24.45
C VAL A 348 14.09 15.86 23.55
N ASP A 349 15.40 15.66 23.56
CA ASP A 349 16.35 16.24 22.61
C ASP A 349 16.54 15.23 21.48
N LEU A 350 16.11 15.61 20.27
CA LEU A 350 16.13 14.73 19.10
C LEU A 350 17.54 14.59 18.52
N ALA A 351 18.38 15.62 18.66
CA ALA A 351 19.74 15.61 18.15
C ALA A 351 20.66 14.72 19.00
N ASN A 352 20.51 14.77 20.32
CA ASN A 352 21.26 13.95 21.26
C ASN A 352 20.57 12.61 21.59
N GLN A 353 19.33 12.42 21.14
CA GLN A 353 18.50 11.24 21.39
C GLN A 353 18.35 10.91 22.89
N GLU A 354 18.03 11.92 23.69
CA GLU A 354 17.90 11.75 25.14
C GLU A 354 16.71 12.53 25.73
N GLN A 355 16.13 12.00 26.81
CA GLN A 355 15.24 12.76 27.66
C GLN A 355 16.04 13.83 28.44
N ILE A 356 15.60 15.09 28.35
CA ILE A 356 16.29 16.25 28.98
C ILE A 356 15.49 16.93 30.09
N GLY A 357 14.28 16.46 30.38
CA GLY A 357 13.47 16.95 31.50
C GLY A 357 12.00 16.62 31.38
N THR A 358 11.21 17.18 32.30
CA THR A 358 9.75 17.04 32.32
C THR A 358 9.08 18.37 32.66
N ILE A 359 7.78 18.46 32.36
CA ILE A 359 6.89 19.56 32.71
C ILE A 359 5.74 18.99 33.55
N ASP A 360 5.59 19.49 34.77
CA ASP A 360 4.48 19.16 35.66
C ASP A 360 3.19 19.85 35.19
N LEU A 361 2.13 19.05 35.00
CA LEU A 361 0.82 19.54 34.54
C LEU A 361 -0.09 20.02 35.69
N GLY A 362 0.29 19.73 36.94
CA GLY A 362 -0.45 20.07 38.15
C GLY A 362 -1.50 19.03 38.57
N GLU A 363 -2.01 19.17 39.79
CA GLU A 363 -2.79 18.13 40.49
C GLU A 363 -4.11 17.69 39.79
N ASN A 364 -4.67 18.53 38.91
CA ASN A 364 -5.95 18.27 38.24
C ASN A 364 -5.81 17.80 36.78
N ALA A 365 -4.58 17.53 36.33
CA ALA A 365 -4.27 17.10 34.98
C ALA A 365 -3.46 15.79 35.04
N ARG A 366 -4.18 14.66 35.09
CA ARG A 366 -3.60 13.32 35.16
C ARG A 366 -3.88 12.52 33.90
N SER A 367 -2.99 11.58 33.60
CA SER A 367 -3.06 10.77 32.39
C SER A 367 -3.16 11.62 31.12
N PRO A 368 -2.12 12.43 30.83
CA PRO A 368 -2.08 13.18 29.60
C PRO A 368 -2.03 12.24 28.40
N GLU A 369 -2.79 12.56 27.35
CA GLU A 369 -2.89 11.75 26.14
C GLU A 369 -2.53 12.59 24.91
N GLY A 370 -3.44 13.48 24.49
CA GLY A 370 -3.28 14.35 23.34
C GLY A 370 -2.35 15.53 23.61
N ILE A 371 -1.59 15.92 22.59
CA ILE A 371 -0.62 17.01 22.67
C ILE A 371 -0.49 17.72 21.32
N CYS A 372 -0.54 19.05 21.34
CA CYS A 372 -0.42 19.87 20.14
C CYS A 372 0.41 21.12 20.44
N LEU A 373 1.35 21.46 19.55
CA LEU A 373 2.11 22.71 19.61
C LEU A 373 1.52 23.70 18.61
N ALA A 374 0.95 24.80 19.10
CA ALA A 374 0.36 25.85 18.27
C ALA A 374 0.68 27.24 18.85
N ASP A 375 1.00 28.20 17.99
CA ASP A 375 1.31 29.59 18.37
C ASP A 375 2.36 29.76 19.51
N GLY A 376 3.34 28.84 19.57
CA GLY A 376 4.38 28.83 20.60
C GLY A 376 3.92 28.32 21.97
N LYS A 377 2.70 27.76 22.05
CA LYS A 377 2.13 27.14 23.24
C LYS A 377 1.91 25.65 23.01
N LEU A 378 2.12 24.87 24.05
CA LEU A 378 1.80 23.46 24.10
C LEU A 378 0.43 23.29 24.76
N TYR A 379 -0.47 22.61 24.08
CA TYR A 379 -1.80 22.25 24.56
C TYR A 379 -1.80 20.74 24.83
N VAL A 380 -2.12 20.35 26.06
CA VAL A 380 -2.04 18.96 26.52
C VAL A 380 -3.39 18.55 27.09
N SER A 381 -4.05 17.56 26.50
CA SER A 381 -5.29 17.02 27.08
C SER A 381 -4.95 15.97 28.13
N SER A 382 -5.73 15.96 29.22
CA SER A 382 -5.61 14.97 30.29
C SER A 382 -6.96 14.35 30.58
N ILE A 383 -7.01 13.03 30.52
CA ILE A 383 -8.26 12.27 30.63
C ILE A 383 -8.69 12.02 32.07
N ASN A 384 -7.79 12.28 33.03
CA ASN A 384 -8.04 12.11 34.46
C ASN A 384 -8.55 10.70 34.81
N TYR A 385 -7.98 9.68 34.18
CA TYR A 385 -8.36 8.29 34.39
C TYR A 385 -8.07 7.81 35.82
N ASP A 386 -9.07 7.22 36.47
CA ASP A 386 -8.93 6.61 37.78
C ASP A 386 -8.82 5.09 37.63
N MET A 387 -7.58 4.58 37.73
CA MET A 387 -7.29 3.15 37.64
C MET A 387 -7.96 2.30 38.73
N SER A 388 -8.42 2.90 39.84
CA SER A 388 -9.09 2.17 40.92
C SER A 388 -10.57 1.91 40.62
N THR A 389 -11.20 2.82 39.87
CA THR A 389 -12.63 2.76 39.53
C THR A 389 -12.90 2.48 38.06
N TYR A 390 -11.86 2.47 37.21
CA TYR A 390 -11.95 2.33 35.75
C TYR A 390 -12.89 3.39 35.15
N SER A 391 -12.75 4.63 35.61
CA SER A 391 -13.59 5.76 35.20
C SER A 391 -12.77 6.99 34.83
N TYR A 392 -13.38 7.89 34.05
CA TYR A 392 -12.76 9.15 33.63
C TYR A 392 -13.25 10.29 34.52
N GLY A 393 -12.31 11.04 35.09
CA GLY A 393 -12.62 12.30 35.77
C GLY A 393 -13.02 13.41 34.80
N GLN A 394 -13.23 14.62 35.35
CA GLN A 394 -13.41 15.81 34.52
C GLN A 394 -12.18 16.00 33.62
N GLY A 395 -12.37 15.97 32.29
CA GLY A 395 -11.29 16.21 31.35
C GLY A 395 -10.79 17.65 31.41
N VAL A 396 -9.51 17.84 31.09
CA VAL A 396 -8.87 19.16 31.04
C VAL A 396 -7.91 19.30 29.87
N VAL A 397 -7.65 20.54 29.45
CA VAL A 397 -6.54 20.92 28.57
C VAL A 397 -5.64 21.91 29.30
N THR A 398 -4.38 21.54 29.49
CA THR A 398 -3.35 22.40 30.09
C THR A 398 -2.56 23.10 28.98
N ILE A 399 -2.43 24.42 29.11
CA ILE A 399 -1.78 25.32 28.16
C ILE A 399 -0.47 25.78 28.79
N ILE A 400 0.62 25.56 28.07
CA ILE A 400 1.99 25.75 28.56
C ILE A 400 2.74 26.62 27.57
N ASP A 401 3.51 27.58 28.04
CA ASP A 401 4.46 28.29 27.16
C ASP A 401 5.57 27.32 26.74
N ALA A 402 5.70 27.04 25.44
CA ALA A 402 6.63 26.00 24.98
C ALA A 402 8.11 26.37 25.22
N GLN A 403 8.42 27.66 25.38
CA GLN A 403 9.78 28.14 25.61
C GLN A 403 10.14 28.16 27.09
N THR A 404 9.30 28.79 27.93
CA THR A 404 9.56 28.92 29.36
C THR A 404 9.16 27.66 30.14
N ARG A 405 8.29 26.83 29.55
CA ARG A 405 7.72 25.61 30.14
C ARG A 405 6.81 25.90 31.33
N GLU A 406 6.33 27.12 31.44
CA GLU A 406 5.41 27.53 32.49
C GLU A 406 3.97 27.20 32.10
N VAL A 407 3.24 26.58 33.01
CA VAL A 407 1.78 26.39 32.87
C VAL A 407 1.11 27.76 32.91
N LEU A 408 0.45 28.12 31.82
CA LEU A 408 -0.25 29.39 31.66
C LEU A 408 -1.69 29.29 32.15
N LYS A 409 -2.36 28.18 31.82
CA LYS A 409 -3.79 27.99 32.04
C LYS A 409 -4.18 26.52 31.99
N THR A 410 -5.27 26.16 32.65
CA THR A 410 -5.93 24.86 32.49
C THR A 410 -7.42 25.09 32.26
N LEU A 411 -7.94 24.50 31.17
CA LEU A 411 -9.34 24.56 30.78
C LEU A 411 -10.03 23.25 31.13
N GLN A 412 -11.28 23.31 31.59
CA GLN A 412 -12.11 22.11 31.73
C GLN A 412 -12.82 21.85 30.41
N THR A 413 -12.67 20.65 29.86
CA THR A 413 -13.39 20.25 28.65
C THR A 413 -14.89 20.08 28.95
N SER A 414 -15.73 20.19 27.93
CA SER A 414 -17.18 20.06 28.09
C SER A 414 -17.60 18.63 28.47
N GLN A 415 -16.75 17.65 28.14
CA GLN A 415 -16.99 16.22 28.29
C GLN A 415 -15.73 15.53 28.86
N VAL A 416 -15.89 14.29 29.33
CA VAL A 416 -14.79 13.45 29.83
C VAL A 416 -13.98 12.82 28.70
N ASN A 417 -12.79 12.33 29.06
CA ASN A 417 -11.90 11.56 28.18
C ASN A 417 -11.43 12.32 26.91
N PRO A 418 -10.82 13.52 27.02
CA PRO A 418 -10.19 14.21 25.90
C PRO A 418 -8.90 13.52 25.44
N GLN A 419 -8.96 12.77 24.35
CA GLN A 419 -7.86 11.90 23.89
C GLN A 419 -6.96 12.55 22.85
N VAL A 420 -7.52 13.38 21.96
CA VAL A 420 -6.80 13.95 20.80
C VAL A 420 -6.94 15.46 20.78
N ILE A 421 -5.85 16.16 20.42
CA ILE A 421 -5.85 17.59 20.12
C ILE A 421 -5.22 17.80 18.74
N GLU A 422 -5.93 18.46 17.83
CA GLU A 422 -5.42 18.79 16.50
C GLU A 422 -5.53 20.30 16.24
N ASP A 423 -4.53 20.85 15.54
CA ASP A 423 -4.58 22.22 15.02
C ASP A 423 -5.35 22.26 13.70
N THR A 424 -6.38 23.11 13.64
CA THR A 424 -7.17 23.31 12.42
C THR A 424 -6.40 24.10 11.35
N GLY A 425 -5.30 24.77 11.72
CA GLY A 425 -4.57 25.71 10.89
C GLY A 425 -5.28 27.06 10.72
N GLN A 426 -6.39 27.28 11.42
CA GLN A 426 -7.23 28.49 11.31
C GLN A 426 -7.29 29.31 12.61
N GLY A 427 -6.37 29.07 13.55
CA GLY A 427 -6.36 29.71 14.88
C GLY A 427 -7.32 29.05 15.87
N GLU A 428 -7.80 27.85 15.55
CA GLU A 428 -8.62 27.01 16.42
C GLU A 428 -7.94 25.65 16.60
N LEU A 429 -8.06 25.07 17.80
CA LEU A 429 -7.72 23.67 18.07
C LEU A 429 -9.00 22.88 18.31
N TYR A 430 -9.01 21.65 17.81
CA TYR A 430 -10.08 20.69 18.09
C TYR A 430 -9.61 19.69 19.13
N VAL A 431 -10.37 19.53 20.21
CA VAL A 431 -10.12 18.58 21.28
C VAL A 431 -11.20 17.51 21.27
N LEU A 432 -10.83 16.30 20.84
CA LEU A 432 -11.76 15.18 20.77
C LEU A 432 -11.94 14.54 22.14
N CYS A 433 -13.13 14.69 22.70
CA CYS A 433 -13.58 13.97 23.89
C CYS A 433 -14.36 12.73 23.48
N THR A 434 -13.86 11.55 23.85
CA THR A 434 -14.49 10.25 23.53
C THR A 434 -15.75 10.00 24.36
N GLY A 435 -15.84 10.60 25.54
CA GLY A 435 -16.88 10.29 26.51
C GLY A 435 -16.53 9.07 27.38
N ASP A 436 -17.55 8.40 27.93
CA ASP A 436 -17.37 7.33 28.92
C ASP A 436 -17.67 5.93 28.39
N TRP A 437 -17.91 5.79 27.08
CA TRP A 437 -18.26 4.53 26.40
C TRP A 437 -19.64 3.93 26.78
N PHE A 438 -20.43 4.60 27.61
CA PHE A 438 -21.71 4.08 28.10
C PHE A 438 -22.86 5.09 28.01
N SER A 439 -22.69 6.26 28.63
CA SER A 439 -23.74 7.26 28.87
C SER A 439 -23.38 8.66 28.38
N GLN A 440 -22.10 8.94 28.20
CA GLN A 440 -21.56 10.18 27.65
C GLN A 440 -20.88 9.85 26.32
N PHE A 441 -21.37 10.47 25.25
CA PHE A 441 -20.90 10.23 23.89
C PHE A 441 -19.91 11.29 23.40
N GLY A 442 -19.30 11.06 22.24
CA GLY A 442 -18.26 11.91 21.67
C GLY A 442 -18.65 13.37 21.44
N VAL A 443 -17.73 14.28 21.77
CA VAL A 443 -17.83 15.73 21.53
C VAL A 443 -16.46 16.26 21.08
N VAL A 444 -16.44 17.26 20.20
CA VAL A 444 -15.23 18.02 19.86
C VAL A 444 -15.34 19.41 20.48
N ASP A 445 -14.48 19.72 21.44
CA ASP A 445 -14.33 21.09 21.97
C ASP A 445 -13.46 21.92 21.04
N VAL A 446 -13.86 23.16 20.78
CA VAL A 446 -13.12 24.10 19.94
C VAL A 446 -12.45 25.15 20.83
N ILE A 447 -11.13 25.24 20.77
CA ILE A 447 -10.33 26.23 21.51
C ILE A 447 -9.83 27.30 20.54
N ASP A 448 -10.08 28.57 20.83
CA ASP A 448 -9.47 29.71 20.12
C ASP A 448 -8.05 29.95 20.69
N THR A 449 -7.02 29.89 19.85
CA THR A 449 -5.61 29.96 20.29
C THR A 449 -5.16 31.37 20.70
N ALA A 450 -5.90 32.40 20.26
CA ALA A 450 -5.61 33.78 20.60
C ALA A 450 -6.09 34.13 22.02
N THR A 451 -7.22 33.57 22.43
CA THR A 451 -7.86 33.82 23.73
C THR A 451 -7.62 32.70 24.75
N ASP A 452 -7.21 31.52 24.28
CA ASP A 452 -7.05 30.31 25.08
C ASP A 452 -8.35 29.94 25.82
N GLU A 453 -9.49 30.01 25.12
CA GLU A 453 -10.82 29.68 25.66
C GLU A 453 -11.52 28.66 24.77
N ILE A 454 -12.32 27.78 25.39
CA ILE A 454 -13.27 26.94 24.65
C ILE A 454 -14.41 27.84 24.16
N THR A 455 -14.58 27.94 22.84
CA THR A 455 -15.58 28.81 22.21
C THR A 455 -16.89 28.08 21.95
N THR A 456 -16.83 26.79 21.65
CA THR A 456 -17.99 25.93 21.40
C THR A 456 -17.63 24.45 21.57
N SER A 457 -18.66 23.61 21.64
CA SER A 457 -18.54 22.15 21.70
C SER A 457 -19.46 21.53 20.64
N LEU A 458 -18.92 20.62 19.84
CA LEU A 458 -19.57 20.02 18.68
C LEU A 458 -19.92 18.55 18.98
N PRO A 459 -21.19 18.21 19.23
CA PRO A 459 -21.57 16.83 19.51
C PRO A 459 -21.45 15.98 18.25
N VAL A 460 -20.61 14.95 18.30
CA VAL A 460 -20.46 13.96 17.21
C VAL A 460 -21.10 12.62 17.58
N GLY A 461 -21.30 12.37 18.87
CA GLY A 461 -21.86 11.13 19.39
C GLY A 461 -20.87 9.96 19.31
N GLY A 462 -21.37 8.73 19.47
CA GLY A 462 -20.56 7.51 19.48
C GLY A 462 -19.44 7.52 20.52
N SER A 463 -18.39 6.72 20.29
CA SER A 463 -17.18 6.64 21.12
C SER A 463 -15.93 6.84 20.24
N PRO A 464 -15.70 8.07 19.76
CA PRO A 464 -14.62 8.35 18.82
C PRO A 464 -13.24 8.22 19.48
N GLY A 465 -12.27 7.67 18.77
CA GLY A 465 -10.93 7.39 19.31
C GLY A 465 -9.78 8.09 18.58
N CYS A 466 -10.00 8.57 17.35
CA CYS A 466 -8.98 9.24 16.56
C CYS A 466 -9.58 10.37 15.72
N MET A 467 -8.76 11.37 15.37
CA MET A 467 -9.14 12.51 14.55
C MET A 467 -7.97 12.95 13.68
N VAL A 468 -8.25 13.45 12.48
CA VAL A 468 -7.26 14.12 11.62
C VAL A 468 -7.90 15.31 10.92
N ILE A 469 -7.16 16.40 10.77
CA ILE A 469 -7.54 17.54 9.93
C ILE A 469 -7.02 17.29 8.52
N ALA A 470 -7.93 17.10 7.56
CA ALA A 470 -7.58 16.85 6.17
C ALA A 470 -7.38 18.15 5.37
N PRO A 471 -6.60 18.13 4.27
CA PRO A 471 -6.34 19.31 3.43
C PRO A 471 -7.57 19.98 2.81
N ASN A 472 -8.73 19.32 2.81
CA ASN A 472 -10.01 19.89 2.39
C ASN A 472 -10.71 20.72 3.48
N ASN A 473 -10.01 21.08 4.56
CA ASN A 473 -10.56 21.80 5.73
C ASN A 473 -11.72 21.03 6.39
N CYS A 474 -11.61 19.70 6.44
CA CYS A 474 -12.52 18.86 7.20
C CYS A 474 -11.75 18.10 8.27
N ALA A 475 -12.30 18.03 9.49
CA ALA A 475 -11.89 17.07 10.49
C ALA A 475 -12.61 15.75 10.20
N TYR A 476 -11.85 14.67 10.04
CA TYR A 476 -12.36 13.31 9.99
C TYR A 476 -12.11 12.62 11.32
N ILE A 477 -13.12 11.97 11.86
CA ILE A 477 -13.10 11.39 13.21
C ILE A 477 -13.50 9.92 13.10
N GLY A 478 -12.69 9.02 13.65
CA GLY A 478 -12.94 7.60 13.65
C GLY A 478 -13.69 7.14 14.90
N ASP A 479 -14.78 6.40 14.71
CA ASP A 479 -15.45 5.71 15.81
C ASP A 479 -14.67 4.46 16.23
N GLY A 480 -14.35 4.37 17.52
CA GLY A 480 -13.58 3.27 18.06
C GLY A 480 -14.39 1.96 18.21
N THR A 481 -15.70 1.97 17.97
CA THR A 481 -16.58 0.82 18.29
C THR A 481 -17.42 0.30 17.12
N ALA A 482 -17.50 1.06 16.03
CA ALA A 482 -18.24 0.68 14.85
C ALA A 482 -17.51 1.29 13.64
N GLY A 483 -17.50 0.60 12.49
CA GLY A 483 -16.81 0.99 11.26
C GLY A 483 -17.34 2.27 10.61
N ASN A 484 -17.34 3.37 11.36
CA ASN A 484 -17.94 4.66 11.09
C ASN A 484 -16.87 5.77 11.14
N LEU A 485 -17.09 6.78 10.31
CA LEU A 485 -16.41 8.06 10.35
C LEU A 485 -17.42 9.18 10.54
N TYR A 486 -17.03 10.17 11.33
CA TYR A 486 -17.72 11.45 11.47
C TYR A 486 -16.92 12.54 10.77
N LYS A 487 -17.58 13.65 10.44
CA LYS A 487 -16.98 14.71 9.62
C LYS A 487 -17.45 16.08 10.10
N ILE A 488 -16.51 17.00 10.29
CA ILE A 488 -16.77 18.40 10.65
C ILE A 488 -16.10 19.31 9.63
N ASP A 489 -16.81 20.32 9.13
CA ASP A 489 -16.21 21.41 8.36
C ASP A 489 -15.51 22.38 9.32
N VAL A 490 -14.18 22.48 9.25
CA VAL A 490 -13.39 23.26 10.22
C VAL A 490 -13.45 24.76 9.98
N THR A 491 -13.94 25.19 8.80
CA THR A 491 -14.09 26.61 8.48
C THR A 491 -15.36 27.19 9.11
N THR A 492 -16.36 26.35 9.31
CA THR A 492 -17.69 26.75 9.80
C THR A 492 -18.10 26.11 11.11
N ASN A 493 -17.29 25.17 11.64
CA ASN A 493 -17.60 24.34 12.79
C ASN A 493 -18.92 23.55 12.62
N ALA A 494 -19.31 23.27 11.37
CA ALA A 494 -20.52 22.54 11.05
C ALA A 494 -20.25 21.03 11.09
N VAL A 495 -20.98 20.30 11.92
CA VAL A 495 -20.98 18.84 11.93
C VAL A 495 -21.72 18.35 10.68
N LEU A 496 -20.98 17.77 9.74
CA LEU A 496 -21.50 17.26 8.46
C LEU A 496 -21.99 15.82 8.57
N HIS A 497 -21.27 15.01 9.35
CA HIS A 497 -21.63 13.63 9.68
C HIS A 497 -21.38 13.38 11.15
N ASP A 498 -22.37 12.83 11.85
CA ASP A 498 -22.32 12.43 13.26
C ASP A 498 -22.75 10.95 13.41
N SER A 499 -22.85 10.48 14.65
CA SER A 499 -23.28 9.10 14.95
C SER A 499 -24.68 8.71 14.43
N SER A 500 -25.54 9.67 14.08
CA SER A 500 -26.86 9.40 13.52
C SER A 500 -26.86 9.25 11.99
N ASP A 501 -25.86 9.84 11.32
CA ASP A 501 -25.63 9.73 9.87
C ASP A 501 -24.13 9.56 9.55
N PRO A 502 -23.51 8.42 9.94
CA PRO A 502 -22.09 8.20 9.76
C PRO A 502 -21.72 7.81 8.33
N ILE A 503 -20.50 8.17 7.93
CA ILE A 503 -19.85 7.57 6.76
C ILE A 503 -19.35 6.18 7.17
N LYS A 504 -19.83 5.12 6.52
CA LYS A 504 -19.43 3.74 6.84
C LYS A 504 -18.25 3.31 5.99
N PHE A 505 -17.15 2.91 6.62
CA PHE A 505 -15.97 2.41 5.92
C PHE A 505 -15.87 0.88 5.88
N SER A 506 -16.56 0.18 6.79
CA SER A 506 -16.56 -1.28 6.89
C SER A 506 -17.84 -1.83 7.53
N GLY A 507 -17.89 -3.15 7.77
CA GLY A 507 -19.02 -3.85 8.40
C GLY A 507 -19.09 -3.66 9.92
N GLU A 508 -20.07 -4.32 10.58
CA GLU A 508 -20.17 -4.30 12.04
C GLU A 508 -18.92 -4.95 12.69
N GLY A 509 -18.33 -4.27 13.68
CA GLY A 509 -17.21 -4.77 14.49
C GLY A 509 -15.84 -4.15 14.21
N ALA A 510 -15.69 -3.40 13.12
CA ALA A 510 -14.47 -2.66 12.84
C ALA A 510 -14.30 -1.44 13.77
N SER A 511 -13.05 -1.11 14.09
CA SER A 511 -12.68 0.02 14.94
C SER A 511 -11.69 0.91 14.20
N ALA A 512 -12.04 2.17 13.96
CA ALA A 512 -11.10 3.15 13.40
C ALA A 512 -10.09 3.53 14.48
N ALA A 513 -8.90 2.94 14.40
CA ALA A 513 -7.85 3.10 15.41
C ALA A 513 -6.83 4.18 15.06
N GLY A 514 -6.75 4.58 13.79
CA GLY A 514 -5.89 5.65 13.31
C GLY A 514 -6.39 6.19 11.97
N LEU A 515 -6.10 7.48 11.74
CA LEU A 515 -6.45 8.19 10.53
C LEU A 515 -5.26 9.02 10.04
N VAL A 516 -4.98 8.98 8.74
CA VAL A 516 -4.09 9.95 8.08
C VAL A 516 -4.68 10.39 6.76
N ALA A 517 -4.58 11.68 6.47
CA ALA A 517 -5.07 12.28 5.24
C ALA A 517 -3.91 12.70 4.34
N SER A 518 -4.02 12.39 3.05
CA SER A 518 -3.05 12.76 2.04
C SER A 518 -3.44 14.06 1.32
N ASN A 519 -2.43 14.71 0.73
CA ASN A 519 -2.64 15.90 -0.10
C ASN A 519 -3.34 15.62 -1.43
N ASP A 520 -3.37 14.37 -1.88
CA ASP A 520 -3.96 13.97 -3.17
C ASP A 520 -5.44 13.57 -3.09
N GLY A 521 -6.07 13.65 -1.91
CA GLY A 521 -7.52 13.47 -1.76
C GLY A 521 -7.96 12.22 -0.99
N TYR A 522 -7.04 11.48 -0.37
CA TYR A 522 -7.35 10.21 0.29
C TYR A 522 -7.24 10.29 1.80
N LEU A 523 -8.13 9.55 2.46
CA LEU A 523 -8.08 9.28 3.90
C LEU A 523 -7.79 7.78 4.06
N TYR A 524 -6.73 7.46 4.79
CA TYR A 524 -6.38 6.10 5.18
C TYR A 524 -6.88 5.84 6.58
N ILE A 525 -7.52 4.70 6.78
CA ILE A 525 -8.23 4.32 8.02
C ILE A 525 -7.74 2.94 8.46
N SER A 526 -6.99 2.86 9.56
CA SER A 526 -6.61 1.58 10.12
C SER A 526 -7.77 0.98 10.91
N SER A 527 -8.06 -0.29 10.63
CA SER A 527 -9.07 -1.07 11.34
C SER A 527 -8.39 -2.10 12.23
N PHE A 528 -8.40 -1.84 13.54
CA PHE A 528 -7.67 -2.65 14.51
C PHE A 528 -8.10 -4.13 14.49
N SER A 529 -9.38 -4.41 14.25
CA SER A 529 -9.93 -5.78 14.26
C SER A 529 -9.77 -6.53 12.95
N ASP A 530 -9.54 -5.81 11.85
CA ASP A 530 -9.54 -6.38 10.50
C ASP A 530 -8.13 -6.55 9.92
N ASP A 531 -7.10 -6.13 10.66
CA ASP A 531 -5.70 -6.09 10.20
C ASP A 531 -5.55 -5.42 8.84
N THR A 532 -6.31 -4.34 8.64
CA THR A 532 -6.51 -3.71 7.34
C THR A 532 -6.49 -2.20 7.44
N VAL A 533 -5.89 -1.55 6.42
CA VAL A 533 -6.09 -0.13 6.15
C VAL A 533 -7.10 0.03 5.00
N TYR A 534 -8.20 0.72 5.28
CA TYR A 534 -9.20 1.13 4.30
C TYR A 534 -8.84 2.50 3.72
N ILE A 535 -9.33 2.78 2.51
CA ILE A 535 -9.05 4.03 1.81
C ILE A 535 -10.37 4.68 1.40
N MET A 536 -10.51 5.96 1.70
CA MET A 536 -11.65 6.78 1.29
C MET A 536 -11.17 7.96 0.45
N ASP A 537 -11.85 8.22 -0.67
CA ASP A 537 -11.71 9.49 -1.38
C ASP A 537 -12.54 10.56 -0.66
N TYR A 538 -11.88 11.45 0.07
CA TYR A 538 -12.54 12.47 0.89
C TYR A 538 -13.11 13.63 0.05
N ARG A 539 -12.85 13.67 -1.26
CA ARG A 539 -13.45 14.64 -2.19
C ARG A 539 -14.89 14.26 -2.51
N THR A 540 -15.20 12.97 -2.42
CA THR A 540 -16.53 12.40 -2.70
C THR A 540 -17.13 11.63 -1.53
N ASP A 541 -16.41 11.54 -0.41
CA ASP A 541 -16.72 10.68 0.76
C ASP A 541 -17.01 9.22 0.35
N ALA A 542 -16.28 8.72 -0.66
CA ALA A 542 -16.51 7.40 -1.24
C ALA A 542 -15.39 6.43 -0.87
N MET A 543 -15.76 5.26 -0.36
CA MET A 543 -14.81 4.19 -0.09
C MET A 543 -14.23 3.62 -1.38
N ILE A 544 -12.91 3.44 -1.38
CA ILE A 544 -12.16 2.81 -2.48
C ILE A 544 -12.08 1.31 -2.17
N ARG A 545 -12.22 0.48 -3.21
CA ARG A 545 -12.17 -0.99 -3.06
C ARG A 545 -10.79 -1.53 -2.71
N MET A 546 -9.74 -0.75 -2.98
CA MET A 546 -8.39 -1.10 -2.59
C MET A 546 -8.26 -0.97 -1.08
N ILE A 547 -7.64 -1.97 -0.48
CA ILE A 547 -7.33 -2.05 0.94
C ILE A 547 -5.90 -2.57 1.09
N PHE A 548 -5.26 -2.26 2.21
CA PHE A 548 -3.94 -2.78 2.53
C PHE A 548 -4.03 -3.74 3.70
N SER A 549 -3.70 -5.01 3.48
CA SER A 549 -3.58 -6.00 4.56
C SER A 549 -2.24 -5.78 5.28
N VAL A 550 -2.31 -5.43 6.56
CA VAL A 550 -1.15 -5.05 7.39
C VAL A 550 -0.97 -6.04 8.54
N GLY A 551 -0.08 -5.73 9.49
CA GLY A 551 0.14 -6.57 10.67
C GLY A 551 -1.01 -6.51 11.67
N ASP A 552 -0.93 -7.37 12.69
CA ASP A 552 -1.98 -7.56 13.70
C ASP A 552 -2.16 -6.33 14.60
N GLY A 553 -3.42 -5.89 14.72
CA GLY A 553 -3.83 -4.75 15.54
C GLY A 553 -3.31 -3.40 15.02
N PRO A 554 -3.58 -3.03 13.75
CA PRO A 554 -3.10 -1.76 13.21
C PRO A 554 -3.76 -0.59 13.93
N GLY A 555 -2.94 0.36 14.38
CA GLY A 555 -3.33 1.54 15.14
C GLY A 555 -2.85 2.81 14.46
N ALA A 556 -1.96 3.54 15.12
CA ALA A 556 -1.40 4.79 14.60
C ALA A 556 -0.75 4.62 13.22
N MET A 557 -0.86 5.65 12.41
CA MET A 557 -0.30 5.70 11.06
C MET A 557 0.46 7.00 10.84
N ALA A 558 1.46 6.98 9.98
CA ALA A 558 2.15 8.17 9.49
C ALA A 558 2.27 8.13 7.96
N LEU A 559 1.99 9.25 7.32
CA LEU A 559 2.07 9.41 5.87
C LEU A 559 3.19 10.38 5.50
N ARG A 560 4.10 9.93 4.63
CA ARG A 560 5.11 10.75 3.96
C ARG A 560 4.47 11.33 2.69
N ASN A 561 4.10 12.61 2.73
CA ASN A 561 3.44 13.31 1.62
C ASN A 561 4.40 13.77 0.53
#